data_AF-A0A8D8FFS0-F1
#
_entry.id   AF-A0A8D8FFS0-F1
#
_cell.length_a   1.000
_cell.length_b   1.000
_cell.length_c   1.000
_cell.angle_alpha   90.00
_cell.angle_beta   90.00
_cell.angle_gamma   90.00
#
_symmetry.space_group_name_H-M   'P 1'
#
loop_
_entity.id
_entity.type
_entity.pdbx_description
1 polymer ?
#
loop_
_entity_poly.entity_id
_entity_poly.type
_entity_poly.pdbx_seq_one_letter_code
_entity_poly.pdbx_strand_id
1 'polypeptide(L)'
;RMTGRSTLQELQRLRPNRRWNFVEINVTRQELNDHKRRISDLVYPLKSVLDESIGAALWFASRGYGTTDGYRCEARVLLLGSGADELFGGYSRHRVAFYRDVRSKDGPSDAEVEQGFRSLAAELE
;
A
#
# COMPACT_ATOMS: atom_id res chain seq x y z
N ARG A 1 -2.22 -11.88 5.06
CA ARG A 1 -2.44 -10.51 5.59
C ARG A 1 -1.80 -10.35 6.98
N MET A 2 -0.49 -10.13 7.08
CA MET A 2 0.17 -9.87 8.38
C MET A 2 0.34 -8.38 8.64
N THR A 3 0.81 -7.63 7.63
CA THR A 3 1.02 -6.17 7.70
C THR A 3 -0.27 -5.43 8.05
N GLY A 4 -1.38 -5.70 7.35
CA GLY A 4 -2.66 -5.05 7.65
C GLY A 4 -3.17 -5.30 9.08
N ARG A 5 -2.93 -6.48 9.65
CA ARG A 5 -3.29 -6.78 11.04
C ARG A 5 -2.38 -6.06 12.03
N SER A 6 -1.10 -5.96 11.72
CA SER A 6 -0.14 -5.16 12.51
C SER A 6 -0.52 -3.68 12.51
N THR A 7 -0.87 -3.11 11.35
CA THR A 7 -1.37 -1.73 11.25
C THR A 7 -2.66 -1.53 12.05
N LEU A 8 -3.60 -2.48 12.01
CA LEU A 8 -4.80 -2.41 12.84
C LEU A 8 -4.47 -2.32 14.33
N GLN A 9 -3.53 -3.14 14.81
CA GLN A 9 -3.10 -3.11 16.22
C GLN A 9 -2.47 -1.77 16.59
N GLU A 10 -1.64 -1.21 15.72
CA GLU A 10 -1.06 0.12 15.91
C GLU A 10 -2.14 1.20 15.99
N LEU A 11 -3.08 1.18 15.05
CA LEU A 11 -4.21 2.11 14.99
C LEU A 11 -5.11 2.03 16.23
N GLN A 12 -5.34 0.83 16.76
CA GLN A 12 -6.06 0.61 18.02
C GLN A 12 -5.31 1.18 19.22
N ARG A 13 -3.98 1.05 19.29
CA ARG A 13 -3.18 1.68 20.36
C ARG A 13 -3.20 3.21 20.27
N LEU A 14 -3.09 3.76 19.05
CA LEU A 14 -3.05 5.21 18.83
C LEU A 14 -4.41 5.88 19.10
N ARG A 15 -5.52 5.19 18.80
CA ARG A 15 -6.89 5.71 18.96
C ARG A 15 -7.79 4.62 19.57
N PRO A 16 -7.67 4.35 20.89
CA PRO A 16 -8.37 3.24 21.54
C PRO A 16 -9.90 3.40 21.59
N ASN A 17 -10.38 4.65 21.63
CA ASN A 17 -11.82 4.93 21.68
C ASN A 17 -12.50 4.91 20.30
N ARG A 18 -11.73 4.75 19.21
CA ARG A 18 -12.31 4.62 17.86
C ARG A 18 -12.69 3.15 17.62
N ARG A 19 -13.91 2.92 17.13
CA ARG A 19 -14.29 1.61 16.58
C ARG A 19 -13.56 1.39 15.26
N TRP A 20 -12.77 0.33 15.21
CA TRP A 20 -12.02 -0.09 14.03
C TRP A 20 -12.62 -1.37 13.45
N ASN A 21 -13.17 -1.31 12.23
CA ASN A 21 -13.68 -2.48 11.53
C ASN A 21 -12.66 -2.90 10.45
N PHE A 22 -11.94 -3.98 10.68
CA PHE A 22 -10.95 -4.51 9.73
C PHE A 22 -11.61 -5.53 8.80
N VAL A 23 -11.94 -5.09 7.59
CA VAL A 23 -12.67 -5.90 6.62
C VAL A 23 -11.70 -6.56 5.64
N GLU A 24 -11.58 -7.88 5.71
CA GLU A 24 -10.76 -8.64 4.78
C GLU A 24 -11.51 -8.92 3.48
N ILE A 25 -11.04 -8.37 2.37
CA ILE A 25 -11.67 -8.57 1.07
C ILE A 25 -10.94 -9.68 0.33
N ASN A 26 -11.43 -10.92 0.52
CA ASN A 26 -10.91 -12.11 -0.15
C ASN A 26 -11.66 -12.32 -1.47
N VAL A 27 -11.00 -12.04 -2.59
CA VAL A 27 -11.57 -12.18 -3.92
C VAL A 27 -11.04 -13.45 -4.55
N THR A 28 -11.94 -14.30 -5.05
CA THR A 28 -11.52 -15.50 -5.77
C THR A 28 -11.05 -15.14 -7.18
N ARG A 29 -10.25 -16.01 -7.81
CA ARG A 29 -9.82 -15.78 -9.20
C ARG A 29 -11.00 -15.73 -10.17
N GLN A 30 -12.04 -16.52 -9.93
CA GLN A 30 -13.26 -16.49 -10.73
C GLN A 30 -13.94 -15.13 -10.61
N GLU A 31 -14.18 -14.66 -9.39
CA GLU A 31 -14.83 -13.37 -9.14
C GLU A 31 -14.05 -12.19 -9.74
N LEU A 32 -12.71 -12.23 -9.65
CA LEU A 32 -11.84 -11.26 -10.30
C LEU A 32 -12.04 -11.27 -11.82
N ASN A 33 -12.01 -12.46 -12.45
CA ASN A 33 -12.17 -12.60 -13.89
C ASN A 33 -13.54 -12.09 -14.37
N ASP A 34 -14.61 -12.34 -13.60
CA ASP A 34 -15.97 -11.90 -13.93
C ASP A 34 -16.08 -10.36 -14.03
N HIS A 35 -15.25 -9.63 -13.28
CA HIS A 35 -15.26 -8.17 -13.24
C HIS A 35 -14.08 -7.53 -13.98
N LYS A 36 -13.08 -8.32 -14.40
CA LYS A 36 -11.81 -7.85 -14.96
C LYS A 36 -12.02 -6.85 -16.09
N ARG A 37 -12.87 -7.16 -17.06
CA ARG A 37 -13.15 -6.27 -18.21
C ARG A 37 -13.64 -4.89 -17.75
N ARG A 38 -14.61 -4.85 -16.83
CA ARG A 38 -15.16 -3.60 -16.31
C ARG A 38 -14.12 -2.80 -15.53
N ILE A 39 -13.30 -3.49 -14.72
CA ILE A 39 -12.22 -2.86 -13.96
C ILE A 39 -11.19 -2.24 -14.92
N SER A 40 -10.77 -2.99 -15.94
CA SER A 40 -9.86 -2.52 -16.99
C SER A 40 -10.38 -1.27 -17.70
N ASP A 41 -11.67 -1.24 -18.05
CA ASP A 41 -12.29 -0.07 -18.70
C ASP A 41 -12.31 1.16 -17.77
N LEU A 42 -12.54 0.96 -16.46
CA LEU A 42 -12.57 2.04 -15.47
C LEU A 42 -11.19 2.60 -15.13
N VAL A 43 -10.13 1.82 -15.33
CA VAL A 43 -8.75 2.15 -14.98
C VAL A 43 -7.96 2.58 -16.23
N TYR A 44 -8.68 3.02 -17.28
CA TYR A 44 -8.08 3.57 -18.48
C TYR A 44 -7.02 4.65 -18.13
N PRO A 45 -5.84 4.67 -18.77
CA PRO A 45 -5.46 3.95 -19.99
C PRO A 45 -4.99 2.50 -19.80
N LEU A 46 -4.94 1.97 -18.58
CA LEU A 46 -4.46 0.62 -18.26
C LEU A 46 -3.10 0.32 -18.95
N LYS A 47 -2.09 1.12 -18.61
CA LYS A 47 -0.75 1.04 -19.21
C LYS A 47 0.05 -0.16 -18.70
N SER A 48 -0.30 -0.69 -17.52
CA SER A 48 0.48 -1.75 -16.88
C SER A 48 -0.39 -2.80 -16.17
N VAL A 49 0.21 -3.96 -15.89
CA VAL A 49 -0.39 -5.00 -15.01
C VAL A 49 -0.59 -4.47 -13.58
N LEU A 50 0.24 -3.51 -13.15
CA LEU A 50 0.10 -2.87 -11.84
C LEU A 50 -1.18 -2.02 -11.79
N ASP A 51 -1.52 -1.34 -12.89
CA ASP A 51 -2.77 -0.55 -12.99
C ASP A 51 -3.99 -1.47 -12.82
N GLU A 52 -4.00 -2.65 -13.47
CA GLU A 52 -5.05 -3.65 -13.28
C GLU A 52 -5.14 -4.11 -11.82
N SER A 53 -4.00 -4.36 -11.19
CA SER A 53 -3.91 -4.87 -9.82
C SER A 53 -4.40 -3.84 -8.80
N ILE A 54 -3.99 -2.58 -8.94
CA ILE A 54 -4.46 -1.46 -8.11
C ILE A 54 -5.95 -1.25 -8.35
N GLY A 55 -6.37 -1.21 -9.61
CA GLY A 55 -7.76 -1.06 -10.02
C GLY A 55 -8.68 -2.11 -9.40
N ALA A 56 -8.27 -3.38 -9.45
CA ALA A 56 -9.01 -4.47 -8.84
C ALA A 56 -9.11 -4.31 -7.32
N ALA A 57 -7.99 -4.02 -6.64
CA ALA A 57 -8.00 -3.78 -5.20
C ALA A 57 -8.97 -2.67 -4.80
N LEU A 58 -8.97 -1.55 -5.52
CA LEU A 58 -9.85 -0.41 -5.28
C LEU A 58 -11.32 -0.75 -5.57
N TRP A 59 -11.60 -1.40 -6.70
CA TRP A 59 -12.95 -1.83 -7.09
C TRP A 59 -13.57 -2.73 -6.02
N PHE A 60 -12.85 -3.79 -5.62
CA PHE A 60 -13.35 -4.72 -4.63
C PHE A 60 -13.47 -4.10 -3.24
N ALA A 61 -12.56 -3.19 -2.86
CA ALA A 61 -12.66 -2.42 -1.62
C ALA A 61 -13.85 -1.48 -1.58
N SER A 62 -14.17 -0.82 -2.71
CA SER A 62 -15.29 0.12 -2.79
C SER A 62 -16.67 -0.52 -2.59
N ARG A 63 -16.79 -1.84 -2.69
CA ARG A 63 -18.05 -2.54 -2.42
C ARG A 63 -18.48 -2.45 -0.95
N GLY A 64 -17.54 -2.19 -0.05
CA GLY A 64 -17.80 -1.96 1.37
C GLY A 64 -18.17 -3.22 2.17
N TYR A 65 -17.96 -4.41 1.64
CA TYR A 65 -18.19 -5.68 2.35
C TYR A 65 -17.08 -6.69 2.08
N GLY A 66 -16.93 -7.66 2.98
CA GLY A 66 -15.92 -8.72 2.91
C GLY A 66 -16.08 -9.69 4.08
N THR A 67 -14.99 -10.34 4.46
CA THR A 67 -14.95 -11.24 5.63
C THR A 67 -14.91 -10.42 6.92
N THR A 68 -16.09 -10.12 7.46
CA THR A 68 -16.33 -9.55 8.80
C THR A 68 -17.77 -9.84 9.18
N ASP A 69 -18.04 -10.21 10.43
CA ASP A 69 -19.37 -10.58 10.93
C ASP A 69 -20.40 -9.46 10.71
N GLY A 70 -21.18 -9.56 9.63
CA GLY A 70 -22.32 -8.70 9.32
C GLY A 70 -22.00 -7.22 9.04
N TYR A 71 -20.73 -6.80 9.05
CA TYR A 71 -20.37 -5.41 8.79
C TYR A 71 -20.39 -5.07 7.31
N ARG A 72 -21.12 -4.02 6.97
CA ARG A 72 -21.11 -3.38 5.65
C ARG A 72 -20.86 -1.89 5.82
N CYS A 73 -19.91 -1.36 5.07
CA CYS A 73 -19.64 0.06 4.97
C CYS A 73 -20.62 0.70 3.98
N GLU A 74 -21.32 1.75 4.41
CA GLU A 74 -22.23 2.54 3.56
C GLU A 74 -21.60 3.84 3.06
N ALA A 75 -20.33 4.10 3.41
CA ALA A 75 -19.63 5.29 2.98
C ALA A 75 -19.49 5.32 1.45
N ARG A 76 -19.80 6.46 0.86
CA ARG A 76 -19.70 6.71 -0.59
C ARG A 76 -18.32 7.21 -1.03
N VAL A 77 -17.47 7.56 -0.07
CA VAL A 77 -16.15 8.14 -0.28
C VAL A 77 -15.11 7.20 0.32
N LEU A 78 -14.08 6.89 -0.46
CA LEU A 78 -12.92 6.13 -0.02
C LEU A 78 -11.75 7.09 0.14
N LEU A 79 -11.02 6.94 1.26
CA LEU A 79 -9.73 7.60 1.46
C LEU A 79 -8.63 6.59 1.12
N LEU A 80 -7.71 7.00 0.26
CA LEU A 80 -6.62 6.17 -0.22
C LEU A 80 -5.29 6.74 0.24
N GLY A 81 -4.36 5.86 0.63
CA GLY A 81 -2.97 6.22 0.94
C GLY A 81 -2.03 6.06 -0.24
N SER A 82 -2.54 6.07 -1.48
CA SER A 82 -1.73 5.98 -2.70
C SER A 82 -0.75 7.16 -2.78
N GLY A 83 0.47 6.94 -3.25
CA GLY A 83 1.49 7.98 -3.35
C GLY A 83 2.40 8.08 -2.12
N ALA A 84 2.07 7.44 -1.00
CA ALA A 84 2.88 7.52 0.21
C ALA A 84 4.27 6.89 0.03
N ASP A 85 4.35 5.75 -0.67
CA ASP A 85 5.62 5.08 -0.92
C ASP A 85 6.51 5.89 -1.87
N GLU A 86 5.91 6.62 -2.80
CA GLU A 86 6.58 7.54 -3.72
C GLU A 86 7.10 8.78 -3.00
N LEU A 87 6.28 9.40 -2.14
CA LEU A 87 6.64 10.61 -1.42
C LEU A 87 7.67 10.37 -0.31
N PHE A 88 7.60 9.24 0.38
CA PHE A 88 8.40 8.97 1.57
C PHE A 88 9.45 7.88 1.38
N GLY A 89 9.71 7.44 0.15
CA GLY A 89 10.73 6.44 -0.10
C GLY A 89 10.36 5.04 0.41
N GLY A 90 9.08 4.66 0.36
CA GLY A 90 8.56 3.41 0.93
C GLY A 90 8.85 2.13 0.14
N TYR A 91 9.12 2.21 -1.17
CA TYR A 91 9.48 1.03 -1.96
C TYR A 91 10.83 0.43 -1.57
N SER A 92 10.95 -0.90 -1.67
CA SER A 92 12.18 -1.64 -1.40
C SER A 92 13.39 -1.11 -2.17
N ARG A 93 13.21 -0.60 -3.39
CA ARG A 93 14.29 0.00 -4.20
C ARG A 93 14.92 1.22 -3.53
N HIS A 94 14.12 2.04 -2.86
CA HIS A 94 14.56 3.24 -2.14
C HIS A 94 15.48 2.85 -0.98
N ARG A 95 15.06 1.82 -0.22
CA ARG A 95 15.89 1.22 0.83
C ARG A 95 17.21 0.69 0.26
N VAL A 96 17.17 -0.03 -0.87
CA VAL A 96 18.38 -0.57 -1.52
C VAL A 96 19.30 0.56 -1.99
N ALA A 97 18.74 1.63 -2.58
CA ALA A 97 19.50 2.79 -3.03
C ALA A 97 20.22 3.48 -1.87
N PHE A 98 19.54 3.67 -0.73
CA PHE A 98 20.14 4.23 0.48
C PHE A 98 21.31 3.37 0.99
N TYR A 99 21.12 2.05 1.10
CA TYR A 99 22.14 1.14 1.64
C TYR A 99 23.24 0.74 0.64
N ARG A 100 23.18 1.21 -0.62
CA ARG A 100 24.21 0.89 -1.63
C ARG A 100 25.60 1.38 -1.22
N ASP A 101 25.64 2.57 -0.63
CA ASP A 101 26.85 3.31 -0.29
C ASP A 101 27.07 3.42 1.24
N VAL A 102 26.13 2.90 2.02
CA VAL A 102 26.20 2.82 3.50
C VAL A 102 26.59 1.38 3.87
N ARG A 103 27.88 1.13 4.15
CA ARG A 103 28.41 -0.24 4.27
C ARG A 103 29.09 -0.57 5.60
N SER A 104 29.23 0.38 6.53
CA SER A 104 29.95 0.12 7.77
C SER A 104 29.20 -0.87 8.68
N LYS A 105 29.97 -1.74 9.35
CA LYS A 105 29.45 -2.74 10.31
C LYS A 105 29.26 -2.18 11.71
N ASP A 106 29.95 -1.08 12.04
CA ASP A 106 29.98 -0.46 13.37
C ASP A 106 29.06 0.77 13.48
N GLY A 107 28.14 0.93 12.53
CA GLY A 107 27.25 2.08 12.41
C GLY A 107 27.80 3.11 11.41
N PRO A 108 26.95 3.65 10.51
CA PRO A 108 27.42 4.53 9.46
C PRO A 108 27.85 5.88 10.01
N SER A 109 28.94 6.41 9.49
CA SER A 109 29.34 7.80 9.73
C SER A 109 28.32 8.78 9.15
N ASP A 110 28.26 10.00 9.66
CA ASP A 110 27.37 11.05 9.13
C ASP A 110 27.59 11.28 7.62
N ALA A 111 28.84 11.17 7.16
CA ALA A 111 29.19 11.26 5.74
C ALA A 111 28.62 10.10 4.91
N GLU A 112 28.63 8.88 5.44
CA GLU A 112 28.00 7.73 4.78
C GLU A 112 26.48 7.90 4.73
N VAL A 113 25.86 8.37 5.82
CA VAL A 113 24.41 8.63 5.87
C VAL A 113 24.02 9.69 4.85
N GLU A 114 24.77 10.80 4.77
CA GLU A 114 24.53 11.85 3.78
C GLU A 114 24.67 11.32 2.35
N GLN A 115 25.69 10.49 2.10
CA GLN A 115 25.87 9.85 0.81
C GLN A 115 24.73 8.88 0.47
N GLY A 116 24.22 8.13 1.45
CA GLY A 116 23.04 7.29 1.30
C GLY A 116 21.79 8.09 0.91
N PHE A 117 21.56 9.25 1.53
CA PHE A 117 20.47 10.14 1.15
C PHE A 117 20.64 10.72 -0.26
N ARG A 118 21.86 11.05 -0.69
CA ARG A 118 22.11 11.48 -2.08
C ARG A 118 21.79 10.36 -3.08
N SER A 119 22.18 9.12 -2.77
CA SER A 119 21.86 7.96 -3.60
C SER A 119 20.37 7.64 -3.64
N LEU A 120 19.65 7.84 -2.53
CA LEU A 120 18.20 7.75 -2.49
C LEU A 120 17.54 8.86 -3.33
N ALA A 121 18.00 10.11 -3.21
CA ALA A 121 17.43 11.24 -3.95
C ALA A 121 17.54 11.03 -5.47
N ALA A 122 18.67 10.52 -5.95
CA ALA A 122 18.87 10.19 -7.35
C ALA A 122 17.96 9.05 -7.87
N GLU A 123 17.40 8.21 -7.00
CA GLU A 123 16.43 7.16 -7.36
C GLU A 123 14.98 7.67 -7.36
N LEU A 124 14.74 8.84 -6.76
CA LEU A 124 13.41 9.48 -6.69
C LEU A 124 13.17 10.49 -7.82
N GLU A 125 14.23 10.96 -8.49
CA GLU A 125 14.19 11.80 -9.71
C GLU A 125 13.96 10.97 -10.99
#